data_AF-A0A5C9BFI1-F1
#
_entry.id   AF-A0A5C9BFI1-F1
#
_cell.length_a   1.000
_cell.length_b   1.000
_cell.length_c   1.000
_cell.angle_alpha   90.00
_cell.angle_beta   90.00
_cell.angle_gamma   90.00
#
_symmetry.space_group_name_H-M   'P 1'
#
loop_
_entity.id
_entity.type
_entity.pdbx_description
1 polymer ?
#
loop_
_entity_poly.entity_id
_entity_poly.type
_entity_poly.pdbx_seq_one_letter_code
_entity_poly.pdbx_strand_id
1 'polypeptide(L)'
;MLKKMLAIVALSSLGFSAYAVDASQVEKSIELKDGSTVYIFKDGKMAMEDKLGRTVRMKKDTVMETKDGQKILMHGDEVMRLENILRPASSRG
;
A
#
# COMPACT_ATOMS: atom_id res chain seq x y z
N MET A 1 44.30 -24.90 7.27
CA MET A 1 42.81 -25.00 7.31
C MET A 1 42.24 -23.62 7.07
N LEU A 2 41.83 -23.35 5.83
CA LEU A 2 41.39 -22.04 5.35
C LEU A 2 39.88 -21.89 5.61
N LYS A 3 39.50 -21.03 6.57
CA LYS A 3 38.10 -20.76 6.90
C LYS A 3 37.42 -20.05 5.72
N LYS A 4 36.64 -20.82 4.96
CA LYS A 4 35.70 -20.30 3.98
C LYS A 4 34.52 -19.67 4.72
N MET A 5 34.41 -18.35 4.70
CA MET A 5 33.12 -17.67 4.88
C MET A 5 33.05 -16.51 3.91
N LEU A 6 32.69 -16.84 2.68
CA LEU A 6 32.19 -15.87 1.71
C LEU A 6 30.68 -15.73 2.01
N ALA A 7 30.31 -14.77 2.85
CA ALA A 7 28.91 -14.40 3.06
C ALA A 7 28.61 -13.18 2.20
N ILE A 8 28.27 -13.41 0.93
CA ILE A 8 27.60 -12.41 0.09
C ILE A 8 26.11 -12.66 0.29
N VAL A 9 25.48 -11.87 1.17
CA VAL A 9 24.03 -11.71 1.15
C VAL A 9 23.77 -10.34 0.54
N ALA A 10 23.53 -10.35 -0.77
CA ALA A 10 22.98 -9.20 -1.47
C ALA A 10 21.62 -8.88 -0.85
N LEU A 11 21.57 -7.84 0.00
CA LEU A 11 20.31 -7.19 0.32
C LEU A 11 19.87 -6.47 -0.96
N SER A 12 19.10 -7.17 -1.79
CA SER A 12 18.32 -6.57 -2.85
C SER A 12 17.35 -5.59 -2.19
N SER A 13 17.75 -4.32 -2.14
CA SER A 13 16.88 -3.19 -1.84
C SER A 13 15.73 -3.23 -2.84
N LEU A 14 14.58 -3.75 -2.40
CA LEU A 14 13.35 -3.60 -3.16
C LEU A 14 13.11 -2.09 -3.28
N GLY A 15 13.21 -1.58 -4.51
CA GLY A 15 12.99 -0.18 -4.81
C GLY A 15 11.55 0.17 -4.46
N PHE A 16 11.35 0.85 -3.36
CA PHE A 16 10.09 1.51 -3.07
C PHE A 16 10.00 2.71 -4.04
N SER A 17 9.29 2.54 -5.15
CA SER A 17 8.77 3.69 -5.89
C SER A 17 7.71 4.35 -5.00
N ALA A 18 8.19 5.20 -4.09
CA ALA A 18 7.35 6.08 -3.30
C ALA A 18 6.78 7.14 -4.24
N TYR A 19 5.67 6.82 -4.90
CA TYR A 19 4.77 7.86 -5.35
C TYR A 19 4.44 8.70 -4.12
N ALA A 20 4.69 10.01 -4.18
CA ALA A 20 4.49 10.94 -3.08
C ALA A 20 2.98 11.12 -2.81
N VAL A 21 2.36 10.07 -2.26
CA VAL A 21 1.13 10.17 -1.49
C VAL A 21 1.43 11.14 -0.36
N ASP A 22 0.54 12.09 -0.08
CA ASP A 22 0.66 12.95 1.10
C ASP A 22 0.68 12.07 2.35
N ALA A 23 1.90 11.67 2.74
CA ALA A 23 2.20 10.69 3.78
C ALA A 23 1.85 11.23 5.17
N SER A 24 1.42 12.50 5.27
CA SER A 24 0.94 13.07 6.52
C SER A 24 -0.33 12.37 7.02
N GLN A 25 -1.15 11.80 6.13
CA GLN A 25 -2.44 11.18 6.50
C GLN A 25 -2.43 9.65 6.47
N VAL A 26 -1.57 9.05 5.64
CA VAL A 26 -1.44 7.59 5.48
C VAL A 26 -0.44 7.06 6.49
N GLU A 27 -0.85 6.07 7.28
CA GLU A 27 0.02 5.36 8.22
C GLU A 27 0.79 4.23 7.53
N LYS A 28 0.11 3.48 6.63
CA LYS A 28 0.72 2.36 5.93
C LYS A 28 0.09 2.15 4.55
N SER A 29 0.91 1.78 3.58
CA SER A 29 0.46 1.31 2.27
C SER A 29 0.91 -0.14 2.10
N ILE A 30 0.00 -1.03 1.71
CA ILE A 30 0.27 -2.47 1.58
C ILE A 30 -0.20 -2.95 0.22
N GLU A 31 0.70 -3.55 -0.54
CA GLU A 31 0.36 -4.23 -1.79
C GLU A 31 -0.25 -5.61 -1.53
N LEU A 32 -1.34 -5.90 -2.21
CA LEU A 32 -2.06 -7.15 -2.15
C LEU A 32 -1.60 -8.12 -3.26
N LYS A 33 -1.99 -9.39 -3.12
CA LYS A 33 -1.66 -10.44 -4.10
C LYS A 33 -2.25 -10.21 -5.49
N ASP A 34 -3.40 -9.54 -5.57
CA ASP A 34 -4.06 -9.21 -6.85
C ASP A 34 -3.44 -7.98 -7.56
N GLY A 35 -2.40 -7.39 -6.96
CA GLY A 35 -1.68 -6.22 -7.49
C GLY A 35 -2.31 -4.87 -7.10
N SER A 36 -3.38 -4.86 -6.32
CA SER A 36 -3.94 -3.65 -5.73
C SER A 36 -3.13 -3.18 -4.51
N THR A 37 -3.42 -1.97 -4.04
CA THR A 37 -2.78 -1.38 -2.85
C THR A 37 -3.86 -0.91 -1.88
N VAL A 38 -3.77 -1.35 -0.62
CA VAL A 38 -4.58 -0.80 0.47
C VAL A 38 -3.78 0.26 1.24
N TYR A 39 -4.45 1.36 1.54
CA TYR A 39 -3.93 2.47 2.33
C TYR A 39 -4.64 2.44 3.68
N ILE A 40 -3.87 2.33 4.76
CA ILE A 40 -4.34 2.42 6.14
C ILE A 40 -4.01 3.84 6.61
N PHE A 41 -5.05 4.58 7.02
CA PHE A 41 -4.93 5.90 7.60
C PHE A 41 -4.64 5.83 9.09
N LYS A 42 -4.16 6.94 9.66
CA LYS A 42 -3.84 7.05 11.11
C LYS A 42 -5.03 6.78 12.06
N ASP A 43 -6.27 6.88 11.56
CA ASP A 43 -7.48 6.53 12.29
C ASP A 43 -7.88 5.04 12.11
N GLY A 44 -7.03 4.23 11.50
CA GLY A 44 -7.23 2.80 11.25
C GLY A 44 -8.18 2.47 10.11
N LYS A 45 -8.82 3.48 9.51
CA LYS A 45 -9.67 3.29 8.33
C LYS A 45 -8.84 3.04 7.08
N MET A 46 -9.49 2.45 6.09
CA MET A 46 -8.83 1.96 4.89
C MET A 46 -9.48 2.49 3.62
N ALA A 47 -8.66 2.64 2.59
CA ALA A 47 -9.07 2.86 1.21
C ALA A 47 -8.14 2.09 0.27
N MET A 48 -8.53 1.92 -0.98
CA MET A 48 -7.82 1.03 -1.90
C MET A 48 -7.66 1.65 -3.28
N GLU A 49 -6.52 1.37 -3.91
CA GLU A 49 -6.33 1.49 -5.34
C GLU A 49 -6.24 0.11 -6.00
N ASP A 50 -6.81 -0.03 -7.19
CA ASP A 50 -6.55 -1.19 -8.02
C ASP A 50 -5.13 -1.17 -8.62
N LYS A 51 -4.74 -2.26 -9.29
CA LYS A 51 -3.45 -2.38 -9.97
C LYS A 51 -3.18 -1.33 -11.06
N LEU A 52 -4.18 -0.55 -11.45
CA LEU A 52 -4.08 0.52 -12.46
C LEU A 52 -4.02 1.91 -11.80
N GLY A 53 -3.97 2.01 -10.47
CA GLY A 53 -3.94 3.29 -9.74
C GLY A 53 -5.29 4.01 -9.73
N ARG A 54 -6.39 3.26 -9.86
CA ARG A 54 -7.75 3.80 -9.72
C ARG A 54 -8.24 3.54 -8.31
N THR A 55 -8.76 4.57 -7.65
CA THR A 55 -9.41 4.39 -6.34
C THR A 55 -10.67 3.54 -6.51
N VAL A 56 -10.78 2.47 -5.73
CA VAL A 56 -11.88 1.52 -5.81
C VAL A 56 -12.52 1.33 -4.45
N ARG A 57 -13.85 1.25 -4.43
CA ARG A 57 -14.59 0.90 -3.23
C ARG A 57 -14.47 -0.59 -2.98
N MET A 58 -14.24 -0.93 -1.72
CA MET A 58 -14.25 -2.30 -1.26
C MET A 58 -15.29 -2.48 -0.16
N LYS A 59 -16.02 -3.59 -0.20
CA LYS A 59 -17.02 -3.88 0.82
C LYS A 59 -16.33 -4.05 2.17
N LYS A 60 -16.94 -3.50 3.22
CA LYS A 60 -16.54 -3.76 4.61
C LYS A 60 -16.50 -5.27 4.87
N ASP A 61 -15.59 -5.70 5.73
CA ASP A 61 -15.41 -7.10 6.13
C ASP A 61 -14.94 -8.02 4.99
N THR A 62 -14.48 -7.45 3.87
CA THR A 62 -13.76 -8.21 2.83
C THR A 62 -12.38 -8.60 3.36
N VAL A 63 -12.03 -9.88 3.21
CA VAL A 63 -10.68 -10.37 3.52
C VAL A 63 -9.77 -10.10 2.33
N MET A 64 -8.69 -9.38 2.59
CA MET A 64 -7.62 -9.09 1.64
C MET A 64 -6.39 -9.92 2.00
N GLU A 65 -5.66 -10.39 1.00
CA GLU A 65 -4.40 -11.10 1.20
C GLU A 65 -3.23 -10.28 0.67
N THR A 66 -2.28 -10.00 1.55
CA THR A 66 -1.06 -9.23 1.26
C THR A 66 -0.05 -10.10 0.52
N LYS A 67 0.94 -9.48 -0.14
CA LYS A 67 1.98 -10.23 -0.88
C LYS A 67 2.77 -11.22 -0.02
N ASP A 68 2.93 -10.93 1.27
CA ASP A 68 3.59 -11.81 2.25
C ASP A 68 2.65 -12.87 2.86
N GLY A 69 1.40 -12.96 2.40
CA GLY A 69 0.44 -13.99 2.81
C GLY A 69 -0.32 -13.68 4.10
N GLN A 70 -0.16 -12.47 4.65
CA GLN A 70 -1.01 -12.02 5.76
C GLN A 70 -2.43 -11.72 5.26
N LYS A 71 -3.40 -11.92 6.14
CA LYS A 71 -4.80 -11.60 5.86
C LYS A 71 -5.20 -10.39 6.69
N ILE A 72 -5.79 -9.40 6.03
CA ILE A 72 -6.31 -8.19 6.66
C ILE A 72 -7.80 -8.05 6.31
N LEU A 73 -8.58 -7.51 7.24
CA LEU A 73 -10.01 -7.31 7.07
C LEU A 73 -10.27 -5.84 6.70
N MET A 74 -11.07 -5.60 5.66
CA MET A 74 -11.42 -4.24 5.24
C MET A 74 -12.18 -3.50 6.35
N HIS A 75 -11.64 -2.35 6.76
CA HIS A 75 -12.26 -1.48 7.76
C HIS A 75 -12.43 -0.05 7.24
N GLY A 76 -13.69 0.41 7.11
CA GLY A 76 -14.03 1.73 6.58
C GLY A 76 -14.23 1.76 5.06
N ASP A 77 -14.64 2.92 4.53
CA ASP A 77 -14.75 3.22 3.09
C ASP A 77 -14.29 4.67 2.85
N GLU A 78 -12.97 4.87 2.84
CA GLU A 78 -12.34 6.20 2.76
C GLU A 78 -11.88 6.54 1.33
N VAL A 79 -12.59 6.04 0.31
CA VAL A 79 -12.22 6.25 -1.10
C VAL A 79 -12.14 7.72 -1.49
N MET A 80 -13.07 8.56 -1.02
CA MET A 80 -13.04 10.00 -1.29
C MET A 80 -11.82 10.70 -0.68
N ARG A 81 -11.40 10.27 0.51
CA ARG A 81 -10.22 10.78 1.18
C ARG A 81 -8.96 10.41 0.41
N LEU A 82 -8.87 9.14 -0.02
CA LEU A 82 -7.77 8.66 -0.84
C LEU A 82 -7.69 9.40 -2.18
N GLU A 83 -8.82 9.61 -2.85
CA GLU A 83 -8.88 10.36 -4.10
C GLU A 83 -8.36 11.80 -3.95
N ASN A 84 -8.74 12.49 -2.87
CA ASN A 84 -8.24 13.85 -2.59
C ASN A 84 -6.73 13.89 -2.29
N ILE A 85 -6.19 12.83 -1.68
CA ILE A 85 -4.76 12.72 -1.39
C ILE A 85 -3.95 12.47 -2.67
N LEU A 86 -4.43 11.58 -3.53
CA LEU A 86 -3.71 11.15 -4.73
C LEU A 86 -3.89 12.11 -5.90
N ARG A 87 -5.06 12.74 -6.00
CA ARG A 87 -5.47 13.64 -7.08
C ARG A 87 -6.07 14.91 -6.48
N PRO A 88 -5.25 15.76 -5.82
CA PRO A 88 -5.73 16.98 -5.20
C PRO A 88 -6.36 17.93 -6.22
N ALA A 89 -7.31 18.76 -5.80
CA ALA A 89 -8.01 19.67 -6.70
C ALA A 89 -7.08 20.63 -7.48
N SER A 90 -5.89 20.93 -6.93
CA SER A 90 -4.86 21.74 -7.59
C SER A 90 -4.20 21.08 -8.80
N SER A 91 -4.31 19.76 -8.96
CA SER A 91 -3.74 19.03 -10.10
C SER A 91 -4.72 18.86 -11.27
N ARG A 92 -5.92 19.46 -11.20
CA ARG A 92 -6.98 19.41 -12.23
C ARG A 92 -7.03 20.65 -13.12
N GLY A 93 -6.00 21.50 -13.09
CA GLY A 93 -5.87 22.73 -13.88
C GLY A 93 -4.98 22.57 -15.10
#